data_AF-A0A849C254-F1
#
_entry.id   AF-A0A849C254-F1
#
_cell.length_a   1.000
_cell.length_b   1.000
_cell.length_c   1.000
_cell.angle_alpha   90.00
_cell.angle_beta   90.00
_cell.angle_gamma   90.00
#
_symmetry.space_group_name_H-M   'P 1'
#
loop_
_entity.id
_entity.type
_entity.pdbx_description
1 polymer ?
#
loop_
_entity_poly.entity_id
_entity_poly.type
_entity_poly.pdbx_seq_one_letter_code
_entity_poly.pdbx_strand_id
1 'polypeptide(L)'
;MDNWDRDAIDLCGPGYIEFYANGTGKFAIIAVNGGMDCRPEQHDGRDGVGFSWEGNDECDPASGRGWAVVAEDGILRGRLYFHLGDESGFRAVPFDSAGPEERH
;
A
#
# COMPACT_ATOMS: atom_id res chain seq x y z
N MET A 1 -8.75 1.34 -5.33
CA MET A 1 -7.69 2.32 -5.63
C MET A 1 -8.22 3.23 -6.72
N ASP A 2 -7.53 4.31 -7.08
CA ASP A 2 -8.03 5.21 -8.14
C ASP A 2 -8.07 4.52 -9.52
N ASN A 3 -7.06 3.69 -9.82
CA ASN A 3 -6.94 3.05 -11.14
C ASN A 3 -7.56 1.64 -11.21
N TRP A 4 -7.83 1.01 -10.06
CA TRP A 4 -8.25 -0.39 -9.98
C TRP A 4 -9.39 -0.59 -8.99
N ASP A 5 -10.36 -1.39 -9.41
CA ASP A 5 -11.45 -1.86 -8.57
C ASP A 5 -11.00 -2.95 -7.59
N ARG A 6 -11.92 -3.43 -6.75
CA ARG A 6 -11.61 -4.38 -5.70
C ARG A 6 -11.20 -5.76 -6.23
N ASP A 7 -11.86 -6.24 -7.27
CA ASP A 7 -11.59 -7.57 -7.82
C ASP A 7 -10.21 -7.61 -8.48
N ALA A 8 -9.79 -6.52 -9.13
CA ALA A 8 -8.44 -6.36 -9.64
C ALA A 8 -7.41 -6.30 -8.49
N ILE A 9 -7.67 -5.52 -7.44
CA ILE A 9 -6.77 -5.41 -6.28
C ILE A 9 -6.56 -6.76 -5.61
N ASP A 10 -7.63 -7.56 -5.51
CA ASP A 10 -7.62 -8.84 -4.80
C ASP A 10 -7.21 -10.03 -5.72
N LEU A 11 -6.71 -9.77 -6.94
CA LEU A 11 -6.43 -10.78 -7.97
C LEU A 11 -5.55 -11.95 -7.48
N CYS A 12 -4.48 -11.67 -6.74
CA CYS A 12 -3.57 -12.67 -6.17
C CYS A 12 -3.81 -12.93 -4.67
N GLY A 13 -4.93 -12.47 -4.13
CA GLY A 13 -5.27 -12.48 -2.71
C GLY A 13 -5.56 -11.06 -2.19
N PRO A 14 -6.03 -10.93 -0.93
CA PRO A 14 -6.45 -9.64 -0.40
C PRO A 14 -5.36 -8.57 -0.51
N GLY A 15 -5.68 -7.45 -1.15
CA GLY A 15 -4.75 -6.35 -1.27
C GLY A 15 -4.41 -5.73 0.08
N TYR A 16 -3.13 -5.51 0.35
CA TYR A 16 -2.67 -4.92 1.60
C TYR A 16 -1.45 -4.03 1.43
N ILE A 17 -1.26 -3.15 2.41
CA ILE A 17 -0.04 -2.39 2.63
C ILE A 17 0.23 -2.37 4.14
N GLU A 18 1.46 -2.70 4.54
CA GLU A 18 1.84 -2.86 5.93
C GLU A 18 3.14 -2.12 6.22
N PHE A 19 3.16 -1.37 7.32
CA PHE A 19 4.32 -0.60 7.78
C PHE A 19 4.80 -1.16 9.12
N TYR A 20 6.11 -1.35 9.24
CA TYR A 20 6.74 -1.92 10.43
C TYR A 20 7.52 -0.85 11.20
N ALA A 21 7.57 -1.01 12.54
CA ALA A 21 8.24 -0.06 13.43
C ALA A 21 9.78 0.03 13.22
N ASN A 22 10.38 -0.94 12.53
CA ASN A 22 11.81 -0.94 12.19
C ASN A 22 12.13 -0.11 10.93
N GLY A 23 11.17 0.60 10.36
CA GLY A 23 11.38 1.41 9.15
C GLY A 23 11.32 0.61 7.85
N THR A 24 10.81 -0.63 7.87
CA THR A 24 10.50 -1.38 6.64
C THR A 24 8.99 -1.55 6.47
N GLY A 25 8.58 -2.13 5.34
CA GLY A 25 7.19 -2.47 5.10
C GLY A 25 7.07 -3.42 3.92
N LYS A 26 5.83 -3.78 3.60
CA LYS A 26 5.51 -4.56 2.39
C LYS A 26 4.11 -4.27 1.90
N PHE A 27 3.86 -4.55 0.63
CA PHE A 27 2.52 -4.49 0.06
C PHE A 27 2.33 -5.61 -0.96
N ALA A 28 1.07 -5.93 -1.23
CA ALA A 28 0.67 -6.74 -2.37
C ALA A 28 -0.69 -6.25 -2.86
N ILE A 29 -0.82 -6.03 -4.17
CA ILE A 29 -2.05 -5.64 -4.88
C ILE A 29 -1.97 -6.24 -6.28
N ILE A 30 -3.09 -6.68 -6.86
CA ILE A 30 -3.10 -7.25 -8.22
C ILE A 30 -2.03 -8.37 -8.30
N ALA A 31 -1.15 -8.34 -9.29
CA ALA A 31 0.04 -9.19 -9.42
C ALA A 31 1.35 -8.46 -9.03
N VAL A 32 1.24 -7.37 -8.28
CA VAL A 32 2.34 -6.52 -7.81
C VAL A 32 2.60 -6.78 -6.33
N ASN A 33 3.87 -6.95 -5.96
CA ASN A 33 4.29 -7.01 -4.56
C ASN A 33 5.67 -6.38 -4.40
N GLY A 34 5.96 -5.90 -3.19
CA GLY A 34 7.27 -5.33 -2.90
C GLY A 34 7.56 -5.11 -1.43
N GLY A 35 8.85 -5.08 -1.10
CA GLY A 35 9.37 -4.61 0.17
C GLY A 35 9.59 -3.11 0.13
N MET A 36 9.40 -2.45 1.27
CA MET A 36 9.49 -0.99 1.40
C MET A 36 10.59 -0.58 2.37
N ASP A 37 11.36 0.45 1.99
CA ASP A 37 12.23 1.24 2.87
C ASP A 37 11.48 2.52 3.24
N CYS A 38 11.12 2.66 4.51
CA CYS A 38 10.17 3.64 5.02
C CYS A 38 10.88 4.68 5.89
N ARG A 39 10.56 5.96 5.69
CA ARG A 39 11.03 7.06 6.52
C ARG A 39 9.86 7.95 6.97
N PRO A 40 9.87 8.44 8.22
CA PRO A 40 8.92 9.47 8.64
C PRO A 40 9.01 10.67 7.69
N GLU A 41 7.87 11.14 7.21
CA GLU A 41 7.76 12.28 6.31
C GLU A 41 6.48 13.06 6.63
N GLN A 42 6.48 14.37 6.40
CA GLN A 42 5.24 15.15 6.46
C GLN A 42 4.62 15.27 5.07
N HIS A 43 3.31 15.02 4.97
CA HIS A 43 2.54 15.26 3.77
C HIS A 43 1.39 16.21 4.09
N ASP A 44 1.31 17.35 3.40
CA ASP A 44 0.31 18.41 3.64
C ASP A 44 0.17 18.81 5.12
N GLY A 45 1.30 18.88 5.84
CA GLY A 45 1.35 19.24 7.26
C GLY A 45 0.84 18.17 8.23
N ARG A 46 0.68 16.92 7.76
CA ARG A 46 0.34 15.76 8.57
C ARG A 46 1.52 14.82 8.67
N ASP A 47 1.70 14.21 9.85
CA ASP A 47 2.67 13.15 10.04
C ASP A 47 2.29 11.94 9.18
N GLY A 48 3.29 11.38 8.51
CA GLY A 48 3.13 10.25 7.62
C GLY A 48 4.44 9.52 7.40
N VAL A 49 4.45 8.73 6.34
CA VAL A 49 5.59 7.92 5.92
C VAL A 49 5.79 8.09 4.43
N GLY A 50 7.02 8.42 4.05
CA GLY A 50 7.51 8.27 2.69
C GLY A 50 8.21 6.94 2.55
N PHE A 51 8.12 6.31 1.38
CA PHE A 51 8.79 5.03 1.13
C PHE A 51 9.28 4.88 -0.30
N SER A 52 10.40 4.19 -0.48
CA SER A 52 10.78 3.55 -1.73
C SER A 52 10.50 2.06 -1.65
N TRP A 53 10.25 1.41 -2.78
CA TRP A 53 9.97 -0.02 -2.82
C TRP A 53 10.63 -0.72 -4.00
N GLU A 54 10.92 -2.01 -3.81
CA GLU A 54 11.40 -2.93 -4.83
C GLU A 54 10.65 -4.26 -4.73
N GLY A 55 10.43 -4.92 -5.86
CA GLY A 55 9.67 -6.16 -5.92
C GLY A 55 9.38 -6.58 -7.35
N ASN A 56 8.15 -7.05 -7.59
CA ASN A 56 7.76 -7.62 -8.88
C ASN A 56 6.37 -7.12 -9.31
N ASP A 57 6.17 -7.01 -10.62
CA ASP A 57 4.89 -6.83 -11.31
C ASP A 57 4.76 -7.97 -12.35
N GLU A 58 3.78 -8.86 -12.18
CA GLU A 58 3.60 -10.03 -13.07
C GLU A 58 4.86 -10.91 -13.27
N CYS A 59 5.67 -11.06 -12.20
CA CYS A 59 6.97 -11.75 -12.19
C CYS A 59 8.14 -10.98 -12.85
N ASP A 60 7.92 -9.76 -13.35
CA ASP A 60 8.98 -8.88 -13.82
C ASP A 60 9.45 -7.94 -12.70
N PRO A 61 10.77 -7.68 -12.57
CA PRO A 61 11.28 -6.76 -11.56
C PRO A 61 10.67 -5.37 -11.70
N ALA A 62 10.12 -4.86 -10.61
CA ALA A 62 9.51 -3.54 -10.53
C ALA A 62 10.00 -2.79 -9.30
N SER A 63 9.96 -1.47 -9.36
CA SER A 63 10.32 -0.60 -8.24
C SER A 63 9.56 0.71 -8.30
N GLY A 64 9.63 1.47 -7.23
CA GLY A 64 8.97 2.75 -7.18
C GLY A 64 9.06 3.43 -5.83
N ARG A 65 8.08 4.31 -5.57
CA ARG A 65 7.99 5.06 -4.32
C ARG A 65 6.55 5.33 -3.94
N GLY A 66 6.33 5.91 -2.78
CA GLY A 66 5.03 6.34 -2.33
C GLY A 66 5.09 7.09 -1.02
N TRP A 67 3.91 7.50 -0.59
CA TRP A 67 3.71 8.09 0.73
C TRP A 67 2.35 7.65 1.27
N ALA A 68 2.22 7.68 2.60
CA ALA A 68 0.96 7.43 3.28
C ALA A 68 0.81 8.30 4.53
N VAL A 69 -0.41 8.75 4.81
CA VAL A 69 -0.80 9.45 6.04
C VAL A 69 -2.04 8.79 6.64
N VAL A 70 -2.09 8.73 7.96
CA VAL A 70 -3.33 8.39 8.67
C VAL A 70 -4.17 9.65 8.76
N ALA A 71 -5.36 9.61 8.18
CA ALA A 71 -6.31 10.72 8.31
C ALA A 71 -7.09 10.65 9.62
N GLU A 72 -7.81 11.73 9.94
CA GLU A 72 -8.58 11.88 11.18
C GLU A 72 -9.64 10.79 11.38
N ASP A 73 -10.12 10.18 10.29
CA ASP A 73 -11.09 9.06 10.29
C ASP A 73 -10.44 7.69 10.52
N GLY A 74 -9.14 7.64 10.86
CA GLY A 74 -8.38 6.40 11.09
C GLY A 74 -8.07 5.63 9.80
N ILE A 75 -8.40 6.19 8.64
CA ILE A 75 -8.17 5.59 7.34
C ILE A 75 -6.83 6.05 6.81
N LEU A 76 -6.04 5.09 6.34
CA LEU A 76 -4.78 5.37 5.67
C LEU A 76 -5.06 5.84 4.23
N ARG A 77 -4.48 6.98 3.85
CA ARG A 77 -4.52 7.51 2.49
C ARG A 77 -3.10 7.69 1.99
N GLY A 78 -2.89 7.48 0.70
CA GLY A 78 -1.56 7.62 0.14
C GLY A 78 -1.55 7.57 -1.36
N ARG A 79 -0.34 7.58 -1.92
CA ARG A 79 -0.08 7.41 -3.34
C ARG A 79 1.05 6.43 -3.55
N LEU A 80 0.85 5.52 -4.51
CA LEU A 80 1.85 4.57 -4.98
C LEU A 80 2.29 5.00 -6.39
N TYR A 81 3.60 5.04 -6.62
CA TYR A 81 4.21 5.37 -7.90
C TYR A 81 5.05 4.19 -8.36
N PHE A 82 4.88 3.79 -9.62
CA PHE A 82 5.75 2.86 -10.31
C PHE A 82 6.87 3.65 -11.00
N HIS A 83 8.11 3.18 -10.90
CA HIS A 83 9.23 3.81 -11.58
C HIS A 83 9.01 3.74 -13.09
N LEU A 84 8.94 4.92 -13.75
CA LEU A 84 8.64 5.05 -15.18
C LEU A 84 7.28 4.46 -15.61
N GLY A 85 6.37 4.27 -14.66
CA GLY A 85 5.04 3.74 -14.90
C GLY A 85 3.96 4.65 -14.35
N ASP A 86 2.82 4.03 -14.05
CA ASP A 86 1.65 4.71 -13.52
C ASP A 86 1.82 5.12 -12.05
N GLU A 87 0.87 5.94 -11.61
CA GLU A 87 0.65 6.23 -10.21
C GLU A 87 -0.83 6.02 -9.86
N SER A 88 -1.11 5.63 -8.62
CA SER A 88 -2.47 5.51 -8.12
C SER A 88 -2.56 6.03 -6.70
N GLY A 89 -3.59 6.83 -6.43
CA GLY A 89 -4.04 7.07 -5.08
C GLY A 89 -4.62 5.78 -4.48
N PHE A 90 -4.48 5.64 -3.16
CA PHE A 90 -5.05 4.53 -2.43
C PHE A 90 -5.65 4.95 -1.10
N ARG A 91 -6.58 4.12 -0.64
CA ARG A 91 -7.23 4.21 0.66
C ARG A 91 -7.24 2.81 1.27
N ALA A 92 -6.71 2.67 2.48
CA ALA A 92 -6.69 1.42 3.22
C ALA A 92 -7.36 1.60 4.58
N VAL A 93 -8.11 0.59 4.99
CA VAL A 93 -8.69 0.48 6.33
C VAL A 93 -7.78 -0.40 7.19
N PRO A 94 -7.73 -0.19 8.51
CA PRO A 94 -7.02 -1.09 9.41
C PRO A 94 -7.45 -2.54 9.19
N PHE A 95 -6.49 -3.46 9.21
CA PHE A 95 -6.78 -4.88 9.15
C PHE A 95 -7.48 -5.26 10.46
N ASP A 96 -8.78 -5.56 10.40
CA ASP A 96 -9.46 -6.11 11.57
C ASP A 96 -8.80 -7.47 11.85
N SER A 97 -8.22 -7.65 13.04
CA SER A 97 -7.64 -8.95 13.41
C SER A 97 -8.73 -10.02 13.65
N ALA A 98 -10.01 -9.67 13.48
CA ALA A 98 -11.08 -10.63 13.31
C ALA A 98 -11.00 -11.21 11.90
N GLY A 99 -10.45 -12.42 11.79
CA GLY A 99 -10.58 -13.23 10.58
C GLY A 99 -12.05 -13.43 10.19
N PRO A 100 -12.32 -14.05 9.03
CA PRO A 100 -13.68 -14.36 8.61
C PRO A 100 -14.24 -15.49 9.48
N GLU A 101 -14.67 -15.18 10.70
CA GLU A 101 -15.70 -15.96 11.37
C GLU A 101 -17.06 -15.31 11.05
N GLU A 102 -17.95 -16.15 10.53
CA GLU A 102 -19.39 -15.93 10.40
C GLU A 102 -19.85 -14.93 9.32
N ARG A 103 -19.69 -15.36 8.07
CA ARG A 103 -20.82 -15.27 7.13
C ARG A 103 -21.22 -16.69 6.72
N HIS A 104 -22.37 -17.09 7.29
CA HIS A 104 -23.27 -18.18 6.94
C HIS A 104 -23.21 -19.48 7.74
#